data_AF-A0A2T3ZJU9-F1
#
_entry.id   AF-A0A2T3ZJU9-F1
#
_cell.length_a   1.000
_cell.length_b   1.000
_cell.length_c   1.000
_cell.angle_alpha   90.00
_cell.angle_beta   90.00
_cell.angle_gamma   90.00
#
_symmetry.space_group_name_H-M   'P 1'
#
loop_
_entity.id
_entity.type
_entity.pdbx_description
1 polymer ?
#
loop_
_entity_poly.entity_id
_entity_poly.type
_entity_poly.pdbx_seq_one_letter_code
_entity_poly.pdbx_strand_id
1 'polypeptide(L)'
;MAALKFSLFLLLAALCAATTSQGGIIAERGLPDGIYQAVAVQGPSFEPPSAVPSGHRSRRRRGLKPGKGDFYEKPGPIMADEYSVPIPASRLSCHKDPLVLNSTEYRRAVDNLWDFCQSFNIPFHGTHFSIVGDVVVYVCAYGKERVCHRHEWLEAEEYMDRKCGQGRGSHLEMQDWLKEYGRAYAGKMICASWNFGADLAWKVQPLPVWANGQMLGQWKAGAPKYKAVDDGQEKKGKTGQH
;
A
#
# COMPACT_ATOMS: atom_id res chain seq x y z
N MET A 1 70.81 -11.93 -20.82
CA MET A 1 69.70 -12.32 -21.73
C MET A 1 68.98 -13.47 -21.05
N ALA A 2 67.68 -13.52 -20.80
CA ALA A 2 66.57 -12.61 -20.97
C ALA A 2 65.56 -12.94 -19.84
N ALA A 3 64.96 -11.91 -19.23
CA ALA A 3 63.90 -12.04 -18.24
C ALA A 3 62.56 -12.24 -18.95
N LEU A 4 61.79 -13.28 -18.59
CA LEU A 4 60.40 -13.42 -19.04
C LEU A 4 59.47 -13.37 -17.82
N LYS A 5 58.94 -12.17 -17.57
CA LYS A 5 57.90 -11.86 -16.59
C LYS A 5 56.57 -12.41 -17.10
N PHE A 6 56.04 -13.47 -16.49
CA PHE A 6 54.64 -13.87 -16.68
C PHE A 6 53.76 -13.06 -15.72
N SER A 7 53.29 -11.93 -16.21
CA SER A 7 52.24 -11.11 -15.58
C SER A 7 50.93 -11.42 -16.32
N LEU A 8 50.19 -12.44 -15.87
CA LEU A 8 48.86 -12.71 -16.42
C LEU A 8 47.81 -12.06 -15.51
N PHE A 9 47.21 -11.02 -16.08
CA PHE A 9 46.23 -10.13 -15.47
C PHE A 9 44.99 -10.88 -14.95
N LEU A 10 44.59 -10.52 -13.73
CA LEU A 10 43.26 -10.75 -13.17
C LEU A 10 42.19 -10.14 -14.09
N LEU A 11 41.40 -10.99 -14.74
CA LEU A 11 40.09 -10.64 -15.30
C LEU A 11 39.02 -10.99 -14.27
N LEU A 12 38.88 -10.14 -13.25
CA LEU A 12 37.68 -10.09 -12.43
C LEU A 12 36.57 -9.45 -13.28
N ALA A 13 35.84 -10.28 -14.02
CA ALA A 13 34.56 -9.89 -14.58
C ALA A 13 33.61 -9.65 -13.39
N ALA A 14 33.51 -8.39 -12.95
CA ALA A 14 32.47 -7.97 -12.04
C ALA A 14 31.12 -8.14 -12.77
N LEU A 15 30.46 -9.28 -12.53
CA LEU A 15 29.04 -9.41 -12.80
C LEU A 15 28.34 -8.39 -11.89
N CYS A 16 28.12 -7.19 -12.40
CA CYS A 16 27.05 -6.34 -11.91
C CYS A 16 25.76 -7.13 -12.18
N ALA A 17 25.34 -7.93 -11.21
CA ALA A 17 23.98 -8.43 -11.16
C ALA A 17 23.10 -7.18 -11.11
N ALA A 18 22.55 -6.81 -12.28
CA ALA A 18 21.45 -5.88 -12.33
C ALA A 18 20.34 -6.56 -11.53
N THR A 19 20.21 -6.21 -10.26
CA THR A 19 19.06 -6.57 -9.46
C THR A 19 17.90 -5.89 -10.15
N THR A 20 17.16 -6.65 -10.96
CA THR A 20 15.89 -6.21 -11.51
C THR A 20 15.03 -5.83 -10.32
N SER A 21 14.89 -4.53 -10.09
CA SER A 21 14.03 -4.00 -9.05
C SER A 21 12.63 -4.47 -9.39
N GLN A 22 12.12 -5.44 -8.64
CA GLN A 22 10.73 -5.83 -8.72
C GLN A 22 9.92 -4.58 -8.37
N GLY A 23 9.17 -4.07 -9.36
CA GLY A 23 8.36 -2.87 -9.23
C GLY A 23 7.24 -3.13 -8.24
N GLY A 24 7.38 -2.58 -7.04
CA GLY A 24 6.39 -2.65 -5.97
C GLY A 24 6.61 -1.52 -4.98
N ILE A 25 5.66 -1.34 -4.06
CA ILE A 25 5.70 -0.27 -3.07
C ILE A 25 6.12 -0.89 -1.75
N ILE A 26 7.04 -0.24 -1.04
CA ILE A 26 7.35 -0.62 0.34
C ILE A 26 6.55 0.31 1.24
N ALA A 27 5.55 -0.24 1.93
CA ALA A 27 4.87 0.49 3.01
C ALA A 27 5.84 0.60 4.19
N GLU A 28 6.60 1.69 4.29
CA GLU A 28 7.70 1.84 5.25
C GLU A 28 7.29 1.57 6.70
N ARG A 29 8.21 0.99 7.48
CA ARG A 29 8.00 0.79 8.92
C ARG A 29 8.00 2.13 9.64
N GLY A 30 7.14 2.24 10.65
CA GLY A 30 7.03 3.45 11.47
C GLY A 30 6.23 4.58 10.81
N LEU A 31 5.64 4.34 9.64
CA LEU A 31 4.54 5.18 9.17
C LEU A 31 3.42 5.18 10.22
N PRO A 32 2.82 6.34 10.52
CA PRO A 32 1.72 6.40 11.46
C PRO A 32 0.51 5.61 10.92
N ASP A 33 -0.38 5.17 11.80
CA ASP A 33 -1.63 4.56 11.37
C ASP A 33 -2.40 5.53 10.47
N GLY A 34 -3.07 5.03 9.44
CA GLY A 34 -3.80 5.88 8.51
C GLY A 34 -3.89 5.28 7.12
N ILE A 35 -4.41 6.08 6.18
CA ILE A 35 -4.60 5.69 4.79
C ILE A 35 -3.68 6.51 3.91
N TYR A 36 -3.08 5.80 2.98
CA TYR A 36 -2.08 6.31 2.06
C TYR A 36 -2.50 5.97 0.65
N GLN A 37 -2.15 6.87 -0.26
CA GLN A 37 -2.21 6.63 -1.67
C GLN A 37 -0.79 6.65 -2.22
N ALA A 38 -0.50 5.74 -3.14
CA ALA A 38 0.68 5.85 -3.95
C ALA A 38 0.27 5.72 -5.41
N VAL A 39 0.84 6.59 -6.24
CA VAL A 39 0.64 6.56 -7.69
C VAL A 39 2.01 6.50 -8.33
N ALA A 40 2.12 5.68 -9.37
CA ALA A 40 3.34 5.62 -10.15
C ALA A 40 3.52 6.92 -10.94
N VAL A 41 4.71 7.51 -10.86
CA VAL A 41 5.09 8.69 -11.64
C VAL A 41 5.93 8.24 -12.83
N GLN A 42 5.40 8.41 -14.04
CA GLN A 42 6.18 8.17 -15.26
C GLN A 42 7.03 9.41 -15.57
N GLY A 43 8.33 9.36 -15.25
CA GLY A 43 9.33 10.34 -15.71
C GLY A 43 9.19 11.78 -15.18
N PRO A 44 10.08 12.71 -15.57
CA PRO A 44 10.25 14.03 -14.94
C PRO A 44 9.12 15.05 -15.21
N SER A 45 8.01 14.67 -15.86
CA SER A 45 7.00 15.63 -16.31
C SER A 45 5.55 15.27 -15.97
N PHE A 46 5.28 14.15 -15.28
CA PHE A 46 3.96 14.00 -14.68
C PHE A 46 3.96 14.71 -13.32
N GLU A 47 3.51 15.96 -13.33
CA GLU A 47 2.87 16.53 -12.14
C GLU A 47 1.88 15.45 -11.67
N PRO A 48 1.96 14.98 -10.40
CA PRO A 48 0.97 14.04 -9.88
C PRO A 48 -0.38 14.64 -10.24
N PRO A 49 -1.35 13.87 -10.80
CA PRO A 49 -2.60 14.44 -11.25
C PRO A 49 -3.10 15.32 -10.12
N SER A 50 -3.03 16.64 -10.32
CA SER A 50 -3.51 17.61 -9.36
C SER A 50 -4.98 17.31 -9.32
N ALA A 51 -5.40 16.55 -8.30
CA ALA A 51 -6.71 15.95 -8.11
C ALA A 51 -7.60 16.05 -9.36
N VAL A 52 -7.51 15.07 -10.27
CA VAL A 52 -8.41 14.85 -11.42
C VAL A 52 -8.88 16.13 -12.15
N PRO A 53 -8.46 16.42 -13.39
CA PRO A 53 -9.10 17.49 -14.15
C PRO A 53 -10.59 17.16 -14.23
N SER A 54 -11.44 18.04 -13.71
CA SER A 54 -12.90 17.96 -13.70
C SER A 54 -13.45 18.10 -15.13
N GLY A 55 -13.07 17.16 -15.99
CA GLY A 55 -13.40 17.10 -17.40
C GLY A 55 -14.78 16.50 -17.67
N HIS A 56 -15.64 16.35 -16.66
CA HIS A 56 -17.06 16.40 -16.94
C HIS A 56 -17.39 17.85 -17.33
N ARG A 57 -17.46 18.09 -18.64
CA ARG A 57 -18.18 19.23 -19.24
C ARG A 57 -19.63 19.17 -18.75
N SER A 58 -19.85 19.62 -17.52
CA SER A 58 -21.15 20.03 -17.03
C SER A 58 -21.54 21.24 -17.86
N ARG A 59 -22.29 20.96 -18.92
CA ARG A 59 -22.95 21.94 -19.73
C ARG A 59 -24.04 22.58 -18.87
N ARG A 60 -23.67 23.59 -18.06
CA ARG A 60 -24.44 24.78 -17.59
C ARG A 60 -24.09 25.13 -16.15
N ARG A 61 -23.45 26.29 -15.96
CA ARG A 61 -23.90 27.37 -15.06
C ARG A 61 -22.94 28.56 -15.18
N ARG A 62 -23.25 29.47 -16.12
CA ARG A 62 -22.77 30.86 -16.02
C ARG A 62 -23.38 31.44 -14.74
N GLY A 63 -22.58 31.68 -13.70
CA GLY A 63 -23.05 32.41 -12.51
C GLY A 63 -22.37 32.09 -11.18
N LEU A 64 -21.54 31.04 -11.04
CA LEU A 64 -20.81 30.83 -9.79
C LEU A 64 -19.48 31.58 -9.79
N LYS A 65 -19.28 32.38 -8.74
CA LYS A 65 -18.07 33.15 -8.47
C LYS A 65 -16.86 32.21 -8.35
N PRO A 66 -15.70 32.51 -8.95
CA PRO A 66 -14.46 31.75 -8.73
C PRO A 66 -14.01 31.92 -7.27
N GLY A 67 -13.73 30.83 -6.55
CA GLY A 67 -13.09 30.90 -5.23
C GLY A 67 -13.59 29.96 -4.13
N LYS A 68 -14.51 29.03 -4.39
CA LYS A 68 -14.91 27.98 -3.44
C LYS A 68 -15.16 26.68 -4.20
N GLY A 69 -14.08 25.95 -4.47
CA GLY A 69 -14.13 24.57 -4.90
C GLY A 69 -13.19 23.82 -3.97
N ASP A 70 -13.72 23.37 -2.84
CA ASP A 70 -12.95 22.57 -1.91
C ASP A 70 -12.64 21.25 -2.64
N PHE A 71 -11.36 20.89 -2.74
CA PHE A 71 -10.87 19.64 -3.34
C PHE A 71 -11.39 18.36 -2.64
N TYR A 72 -12.34 18.51 -1.72
CA TYR A 72 -12.92 17.49 -0.85
C TYR A 72 -14.45 17.44 -0.96
N GLU A 73 -15.03 17.94 -2.05
CA GLU A 73 -16.45 17.68 -2.29
C GLU A 73 -16.62 16.16 -2.41
N LYS A 74 -17.12 15.55 -1.32
CA LYS A 74 -17.32 14.10 -1.21
C LYS A 74 -18.12 13.69 -2.44
N PRO A 75 -17.54 12.93 -3.38
CA PRO A 75 -18.31 12.47 -4.53
C PRO A 75 -19.54 11.75 -3.98
N GLY A 76 -20.69 11.96 -4.64
CA GLY A 76 -21.91 11.26 -4.29
C GLY A 76 -21.64 9.75 -4.20
N PRO A 77 -22.40 8.99 -3.39
CA PRO A 77 -22.17 7.56 -3.22
C PRO A 77 -22.02 6.92 -4.60
N ILE A 78 -20.89 6.23 -4.82
CA ILE A 78 -20.64 5.51 -6.06
C ILE A 78 -21.79 4.49 -6.19
N MET A 79 -22.73 4.74 -7.09
CA MET A 79 -23.93 3.92 -7.27
C MET A 79 -23.52 2.56 -7.87
N ALA A 80 -23.28 1.61 -6.96
CA ALA A 80 -23.60 0.18 -6.91
C ALA A 80 -23.67 -0.73 -8.17
N ASP A 81 -23.21 -0.35 -9.36
CA ASP A 81 -23.58 -1.10 -10.57
C ASP A 81 -22.51 -2.04 -11.17
N GLU A 82 -21.29 -2.13 -10.61
CA GLU A 82 -20.20 -2.96 -11.17
C GLU A 82 -19.60 -4.01 -10.21
N TYR A 83 -20.32 -4.43 -9.17
CA TYR A 83 -19.89 -5.61 -8.41
C TYR A 83 -20.38 -6.90 -9.08
N SER A 84 -19.44 -7.72 -9.57
CA SER A 84 -19.74 -9.05 -10.10
C SER A 84 -19.14 -10.12 -9.19
N VAL A 85 -19.98 -11.04 -8.72
CA VAL A 85 -19.59 -12.26 -8.03
C VAL A 85 -19.67 -13.46 -8.97
N PRO A 86 -18.74 -14.42 -8.91
CA PRO A 86 -17.51 -14.41 -8.08
C PRO A 86 -16.43 -13.46 -8.62
N ILE A 87 -15.53 -12.98 -7.75
CA ILE A 87 -14.35 -12.23 -8.21
C ILE A 87 -13.47 -13.10 -9.15
N PRO A 88 -12.87 -12.54 -10.23
CA PRO A 88 -12.02 -13.28 -11.17
C PRO A 88 -10.61 -13.46 -10.60
N ALA A 89 -10.51 -14.25 -9.53
CA ALA A 89 -9.24 -14.62 -8.90
C ALA A 89 -8.34 -15.38 -9.88
N SER A 90 -7.15 -14.84 -10.14
CA SER A 90 -6.20 -15.38 -11.14
C SER A 90 -4.95 -15.97 -10.50
N ARG A 91 -4.34 -15.27 -9.55
CA ARG A 91 -3.11 -15.70 -8.88
C ARG A 91 -3.13 -15.30 -7.42
N LEU A 92 -2.74 -16.24 -6.57
CA LEU A 92 -2.60 -16.03 -5.14
C LEU A 92 -1.14 -16.23 -4.76
N SER A 93 -0.62 -15.37 -3.89
CA SER A 93 0.69 -15.54 -3.28
C SER A 93 0.59 -15.41 -1.76
N CYS A 94 1.22 -16.35 -1.06
CA CYS A 94 1.35 -16.32 0.40
C CYS A 94 2.73 -15.78 0.77
N HIS A 95 2.78 -14.85 1.72
CA HIS A 95 4.06 -14.39 2.26
C HIS A 95 4.69 -15.52 3.08
N LYS A 96 6.01 -15.67 2.97
CA LYS A 96 6.75 -16.74 3.65
C LYS A 96 6.88 -16.53 5.17
N ASP A 97 6.50 -15.37 5.67
CA ASP A 97 6.57 -15.06 7.09
C ASP A 97 5.65 -16.02 7.89
N PRO A 98 6.15 -16.61 8.99
CA PRO A 98 5.34 -17.49 9.84
C PRO A 98 4.34 -16.71 10.71
N LEU A 99 4.48 -15.39 10.77
CA LEU A 99 3.73 -14.54 11.68
C LEU A 99 2.29 -14.32 11.19
N VAL A 100 1.37 -14.33 12.16
CA VAL A 100 -0.04 -13.99 11.96
C VAL A 100 -0.22 -12.51 12.32
N LEU A 101 -0.91 -11.76 11.46
CA LEU A 101 -1.21 -10.35 11.67
C LEU A 101 -2.03 -10.18 12.96
N ASN A 102 -1.77 -9.11 13.71
CA ASN A 102 -2.59 -8.79 14.88
C ASN A 102 -4.04 -8.56 14.44
N SER A 103 -4.97 -9.37 14.96
CA SER A 103 -6.35 -9.38 14.48
C SER A 103 -7.10 -8.06 14.69
N THR A 104 -6.78 -7.34 15.77
CA THR A 104 -7.42 -6.04 16.08
C THR A 104 -6.90 -4.95 15.15
N GLU A 105 -5.59 -4.90 14.94
CA GLU A 105 -4.96 -3.96 13.98
C GLU A 105 -5.40 -4.25 12.55
N TYR A 106 -5.44 -5.53 12.17
CA TYR A 106 -5.91 -5.98 10.87
C TYR A 106 -7.35 -5.54 10.60
N ARG A 107 -8.29 -5.78 11.52
CA ARG A 107 -9.69 -5.37 11.33
C ARG A 107 -9.81 -3.85 11.19
N ARG A 108 -9.08 -3.08 11.99
CA ARG A 108 -9.03 -1.61 11.85
C ARG A 108 -8.47 -1.17 10.51
N ALA A 109 -7.39 -1.81 10.03
CA ALA A 109 -6.81 -1.50 8.72
C ALA A 109 -7.78 -1.80 7.56
N VAL A 110 -8.54 -2.91 7.65
CA VAL A 110 -9.61 -3.23 6.69
C VAL A 110 -10.72 -2.18 6.71
N ASP A 111 -11.22 -1.83 7.89
CA ASP A 111 -12.33 -0.87 8.01
C ASP A 111 -11.91 0.53 7.52
N ASN A 112 -10.69 0.98 7.88
CA ASN A 112 -10.11 2.21 7.34
C ASN A 112 -10.11 2.21 5.80
N LEU A 113 -9.55 1.16 5.18
CA LEU A 113 -9.45 1.10 3.72
C LEU A 113 -10.84 1.13 3.05
N TRP A 114 -11.86 0.51 3.63
CA TRP A 114 -13.21 0.51 3.07
C TRP A 114 -14.01 1.77 3.29
N ASP A 115 -13.81 2.47 4.40
CA ASP A 115 -14.37 3.82 4.56
C ASP A 115 -13.87 4.74 3.44
N PHE A 116 -12.60 4.57 3.04
CA PHE A 116 -12.03 5.33 1.93
C PHE A 116 -12.58 4.90 0.57
N CYS A 117 -12.62 3.59 0.28
CA CYS A 117 -13.13 3.07 -0.99
C CYS A 117 -14.60 3.38 -1.27
N GLN A 118 -15.41 3.62 -0.23
CA GLN A 118 -16.79 4.09 -0.41
C GLN A 118 -16.86 5.47 -1.08
N SER A 119 -15.80 6.27 -0.96
CA SER A 119 -15.77 7.66 -1.40
C SER A 119 -14.79 7.88 -2.55
N PHE A 120 -13.87 6.97 -2.84
CA PHE A 120 -12.79 7.22 -3.79
C PHE A 120 -12.45 5.99 -4.60
N ASN A 121 -12.20 6.22 -5.89
CA ASN A 121 -11.63 5.21 -6.77
C ASN A 121 -10.11 5.08 -6.54
N ILE A 122 -9.59 3.91 -6.89
CA ILE A 122 -8.17 3.65 -6.98
C ILE A 122 -7.69 4.24 -8.31
N PRO A 123 -6.72 5.18 -8.29
CA PRO A 123 -6.22 5.76 -9.52
C PRO A 123 -5.52 4.71 -10.39
N PHE A 124 -5.45 5.00 -11.68
CA PHE A 124 -4.67 4.21 -12.63
C PHE A 124 -3.20 4.11 -12.20
N HIS A 125 -2.62 2.91 -12.25
CA HIS A 125 -1.27 2.61 -11.72
C HIS A 125 -1.06 3.15 -10.31
N GLY A 126 -2.06 2.95 -9.46
CA GLY A 126 -1.96 3.38 -8.07
C GLY A 126 -2.53 2.37 -7.11
N THR A 127 -2.38 2.72 -5.84
CA THR A 127 -2.84 1.93 -4.72
C THR A 127 -3.40 2.83 -3.64
N HIS A 128 -4.36 2.27 -2.91
CA HIS A 128 -4.72 2.73 -1.58
C HIS A 128 -4.33 1.65 -0.58
N PHE A 129 -3.72 2.07 0.53
CA PHE A 129 -3.38 1.16 1.61
C PHE A 129 -3.62 1.81 2.97
N SER A 130 -4.09 1.01 3.92
CA SER A 130 -4.17 1.39 5.32
C SER A 130 -3.05 0.73 6.11
N ILE A 131 -2.44 1.49 7.00
CA ILE A 131 -1.52 1.01 8.02
C ILE A 131 -2.18 1.15 9.39
N VAL A 132 -2.09 0.12 10.23
CA VAL A 132 -2.41 0.19 11.66
C VAL A 132 -1.39 -0.66 12.40
N GLY A 133 -0.59 -0.06 13.26
CA GLY A 133 0.57 -0.71 13.87
C GLY A 133 1.55 -1.19 12.78
N ASP A 134 1.84 -2.49 12.77
CA ASP A 134 2.65 -3.12 11.73
C ASP A 134 1.81 -3.79 10.64
N VAL A 135 0.48 -3.68 10.66
CA VAL A 135 -0.40 -4.32 9.67
C VAL A 135 -0.69 -3.38 8.52
N VAL A 136 -0.52 -3.87 7.30
CA VAL A 136 -0.85 -3.17 6.05
C VAL A 136 -1.94 -3.94 5.33
N VAL A 137 -3.01 -3.25 4.94
CA VAL A 137 -4.06 -3.76 4.05
C VAL A 137 -4.14 -2.86 2.84
N TYR A 138 -4.19 -3.42 1.64
CA TYR A 138 -4.05 -2.63 0.42
C TYR A 138 -4.88 -3.15 -0.74
N VAL A 139 -5.10 -2.25 -1.69
CA VAL A 139 -5.65 -2.54 -3.01
C VAL A 139 -4.87 -1.78 -4.08
N CYS A 140 -4.57 -2.44 -5.19
CA CYS A 140 -3.81 -1.88 -6.31
C CYS A 140 -4.65 -1.94 -7.59
N ALA A 141 -4.51 -0.95 -8.46
CA ALA A 141 -5.09 -0.92 -9.79
C ALA A 141 -4.00 -0.66 -10.85
N TYR A 142 -3.88 -1.55 -11.83
CA TYR A 142 -2.81 -1.53 -12.82
C TYR A 142 -3.26 -1.10 -14.22
N GLY A 143 -4.55 -1.12 -14.54
CA GLY A 143 -5.02 -0.96 -15.92
C GLY A 143 -5.87 0.28 -16.21
N LYS A 144 -6.73 0.64 -15.27
CA LYS A 144 -7.56 1.85 -15.33
C LYS A 144 -7.94 2.23 -13.90
N GLU A 145 -8.60 3.36 -13.74
CA GLU A 145 -9.25 3.70 -12.49
C GLU A 145 -10.26 2.61 -12.11
N ARG A 146 -10.25 2.19 -10.84
CA ARG A 146 -11.10 1.10 -10.34
C ARG A 146 -11.81 1.51 -9.05
N VAL A 147 -13.10 1.22 -8.97
CA VAL A 147 -13.84 1.22 -7.70
C VAL A 147 -13.32 0.06 -6.85
N CYS A 148 -13.27 0.19 -5.53
CA CYS A 148 -13.09 -0.93 -4.60
C CYS A 148 -14.37 -1.14 -3.79
N HIS A 149 -14.75 -2.40 -3.61
CA HIS A 149 -15.95 -2.77 -2.87
C HIS A 149 -15.62 -3.68 -1.68
N ARG A 150 -16.31 -3.45 -0.56
CA ARG A 150 -16.14 -4.28 0.65
C ARG A 150 -16.46 -5.75 0.40
N HIS A 151 -17.45 -6.05 -0.44
CA HIS A 151 -17.78 -7.43 -0.81
C HIS A 151 -16.66 -8.12 -1.60
N GLU A 152 -16.04 -7.42 -2.58
CA GLU A 152 -14.86 -7.96 -3.30
C GLU A 152 -13.74 -8.35 -2.34
N TRP A 153 -13.50 -7.51 -1.32
CA TRP A 153 -12.52 -7.83 -0.30
C TRP A 153 -12.88 -9.04 0.53
N LEU A 154 -14.13 -9.18 0.96
CA LEU A 154 -14.54 -10.32 1.77
C LEU A 154 -14.30 -11.63 1.00
N GLU A 155 -14.61 -11.67 -0.29
CA GLU A 155 -14.28 -12.81 -1.15
C GLU A 155 -12.77 -13.02 -1.32
N ALA A 156 -12.00 -11.94 -1.50
CA ALA A 156 -10.54 -12.02 -1.59
C ALA A 156 -9.91 -12.49 -0.27
N GLU A 157 -10.39 -12.00 0.87
CA GLU A 157 -9.99 -12.38 2.23
C GLU A 157 -10.27 -13.86 2.46
N GLU A 158 -11.47 -14.35 2.13
CA GLU A 158 -11.80 -15.76 2.23
C GLU A 158 -10.89 -16.62 1.36
N TYR A 159 -10.61 -16.18 0.12
CA TYR A 159 -9.72 -16.89 -0.78
C TYR A 159 -8.29 -16.98 -0.21
N MET A 160 -7.78 -15.86 0.31
CA MET A 160 -6.47 -15.78 0.97
C MET A 160 -6.43 -16.64 2.23
N ASP A 161 -7.45 -16.59 3.09
CA ASP A 161 -7.52 -17.35 4.34
C ASP A 161 -7.56 -18.86 4.08
N ARG A 162 -8.36 -19.30 3.11
CA ARG A 162 -8.49 -20.71 2.73
C ARG A 162 -7.18 -21.33 2.25
N LYS A 163 -6.30 -20.54 1.62
CA LYS A 163 -5.10 -21.03 0.95
C LYS A 163 -3.82 -20.73 1.73
N CYS A 164 -3.71 -19.54 2.32
CA CYS A 164 -2.54 -19.10 3.06
C CYS A 164 -2.69 -19.25 4.57
N GLY A 165 -3.91 -19.41 5.08
CA GLY A 165 -4.23 -19.42 6.50
C GLY A 165 -4.75 -18.06 6.99
N GLN A 166 -5.65 -18.10 7.98
CA GLN A 166 -6.30 -16.91 8.52
C GLN A 166 -5.29 -15.91 9.08
N GLY A 167 -5.43 -14.65 8.68
CA GLY A 167 -4.59 -13.55 9.18
C GLY A 167 -3.13 -13.63 8.75
N ARG A 168 -2.76 -14.47 7.78
CA ARG A 168 -1.38 -14.54 7.25
C ARG A 168 -1.20 -13.59 6.08
N GLY A 169 -0.01 -12.99 5.98
CA GLY A 169 0.35 -12.10 4.88
C GLY A 169 0.16 -12.79 3.52
N SER A 170 -0.57 -12.16 2.62
CA SER A 170 -0.94 -12.73 1.32
C SER A 170 -1.51 -11.65 0.40
N HIS A 171 -1.53 -11.94 -0.90
CA HIS A 171 -2.22 -11.12 -1.88
C HIS A 171 -2.87 -11.97 -2.97
N LEU A 172 -3.95 -11.44 -3.53
CA LEU A 172 -4.77 -12.02 -4.58
C LEU A 172 -4.83 -11.07 -5.78
N GLU A 173 -4.34 -11.55 -6.90
CA GLU A 173 -4.39 -10.89 -8.19
C GLU A 173 -5.65 -11.27 -8.96
N MET A 174 -6.27 -10.29 -9.59
CA MET A 174 -7.39 -10.44 -10.51
C MET A 174 -6.97 -9.89 -11.88
N GLN A 175 -6.45 -10.78 -12.74
CA GLN A 175 -5.85 -10.41 -14.01
C GLN A 175 -6.84 -9.73 -14.96
N ASP A 176 -8.07 -10.24 -15.04
CA ASP A 176 -9.13 -9.64 -15.89
C ASP A 176 -9.52 -8.23 -15.42
N TRP A 177 -9.36 -7.95 -14.13
CA TRP A 177 -9.63 -6.65 -13.55
C TRP A 177 -8.40 -5.76 -13.45
N LEU A 178 -7.20 -6.30 -13.69
CA LEU A 178 -5.92 -5.62 -13.49
C LEU A 178 -5.86 -5.00 -12.09
N LYS A 179 -6.20 -5.81 -11.09
CA LYS A 179 -6.36 -5.40 -9.69
C LYS A 179 -5.71 -6.41 -8.76
N GLU A 180 -5.32 -5.95 -7.58
CA GLU A 180 -4.75 -6.80 -6.54
C GLU A 180 -5.30 -6.36 -5.19
N TYR A 181 -5.66 -7.32 -4.34
CA TYR A 181 -5.97 -7.11 -2.93
C TYR A 181 -4.93 -7.83 -2.09
N GLY A 182 -4.48 -7.24 -0.99
CA GLY A 182 -3.55 -7.94 -0.12
C GLY A 182 -3.45 -7.39 1.28
N ARG A 183 -2.74 -8.15 2.10
CA ARG A 183 -2.40 -7.82 3.49
C ARG A 183 -0.97 -8.26 3.78
N ALA A 184 -0.24 -7.43 4.50
CA ALA A 184 1.18 -7.62 4.76
C ALA A 184 1.60 -6.98 6.08
N TYR A 185 2.85 -7.18 6.45
CA TYR A 185 3.50 -6.38 7.48
C TYR A 185 4.11 -5.11 6.89
N ALA A 186 4.22 -4.06 7.69
CA ALA A 186 5.00 -2.88 7.34
C ALA A 186 6.46 -3.26 7.05
N GLY A 187 7.02 -2.60 6.04
CA GLY A 187 8.32 -2.88 5.43
C GLY A 187 8.31 -4.03 4.41
N LYS A 188 7.15 -4.66 4.14
CA LYS A 188 7.02 -5.62 3.04
C LYS A 188 6.64 -4.88 1.75
N MET A 189 7.05 -5.46 0.64
CA MET A 189 6.64 -5.01 -0.68
C MET A 189 5.16 -5.37 -0.91
N ILE A 190 4.38 -4.40 -1.37
CA ILE A 190 2.97 -4.52 -1.76
C ILE A 190 2.83 -4.10 -3.23
N CYS A 191 1.75 -4.52 -3.89
CA CYS A 191 1.51 -4.21 -5.30
C CYS A 191 2.66 -4.62 -6.23
N ALA A 192 3.24 -5.81 -5.99
CA ALA A 192 4.42 -6.31 -6.70
C ALA A 192 4.08 -7.34 -7.79
N SER A 193 2.81 -7.70 -7.90
CA SER A 193 2.33 -8.77 -8.77
C SER A 193 2.59 -8.51 -10.25
N TRP A 194 2.52 -7.25 -10.65
CA TRP A 194 2.71 -6.85 -12.03
C TRP A 194 4.03 -6.10 -12.14
N ASN A 195 4.93 -6.60 -13.00
CA ASN A 195 6.18 -5.93 -13.39
C ASN A 195 5.95 -4.56 -14.10
N PHE A 196 4.73 -4.01 -14.04
CA PHE A 196 4.38 -2.73 -14.65
C PHE A 196 5.14 -1.53 -14.06
N GLY A 197 6.00 -1.73 -13.06
CA GLY A 197 6.72 -0.63 -12.41
C GLY A 197 8.21 -0.86 -12.15
N ALA A 198 8.89 -1.76 -12.86
CA ALA A 198 10.35 -1.89 -12.69
C ALA A 198 11.08 -0.55 -12.91
N ASP A 199 10.50 0.34 -13.73
CA ASP A 199 11.01 1.68 -14.03
C ASP A 199 10.17 2.83 -13.40
N LEU A 200 9.19 2.52 -12.56
CA LEU A 200 8.28 3.54 -12.00
C LEU A 200 8.72 3.97 -10.60
N ALA A 201 8.93 5.28 -10.44
CA ALA A 201 9.10 5.88 -9.11
C ALA A 201 7.72 6.06 -8.48
N TRP A 202 7.53 5.51 -7.29
CA TRP A 202 6.29 5.66 -6.53
C TRP A 202 6.36 6.90 -5.64
N LYS A 203 5.34 7.75 -5.69
CA LYS A 203 5.18 8.85 -4.75
C LYS A 203 4.07 8.50 -3.76
N VAL A 204 4.45 8.18 -2.53
CA VAL A 204 3.51 7.96 -1.43
C VAL A 204 3.03 9.31 -0.91
N GLN A 205 1.72 9.50 -0.81
CA GLN A 205 1.11 10.68 -0.23
C GLN A 205 0.10 10.25 0.83
N PRO A 206 0.18 10.77 2.07
CA PRO A 206 -0.86 10.54 3.06
C PRO A 206 -2.15 11.19 2.57
N LEU A 207 -3.27 10.47 2.68
CA LEU A 207 -4.58 11.03 2.34
C LEU A 207 -5.32 11.48 3.61
N PRO A 208 -6.15 12.53 3.54
CA PRO A 208 -7.03 12.87 4.65
C PRO A 208 -8.01 11.74 4.87
N VAL A 209 -7.91 11.12 6.04
CA VAL A 209 -8.72 9.98 6.41
C VAL A 209 -9.95 10.45 7.17
N TRP A 210 -11.09 9.85 6.87
CA TRP A 210 -12.25 9.91 7.75
C TRP A 210 -12.21 8.70 8.67
N ALA A 211 -12.13 8.92 9.98
CA ALA A 211 -12.25 7.84 10.97
C ALA A 211 -13.41 8.19 11.92
N ASN A 212 -14.36 7.26 12.09
CA ASN A 212 -15.55 7.47 12.93
C ASN A 212 -16.34 8.76 12.58
N GLY A 213 -16.47 9.06 11.29
CA GLY A 213 -17.22 10.24 10.82
C GLY A 213 -16.51 11.59 11.04
N GLN A 214 -15.27 11.60 11.50
CA GLN A 214 -14.45 12.81 11.62
C GLN A 214 -13.36 12.84 10.55
N MET A 215 -13.31 13.94 9.80
CA MET A 215 -12.20 14.23 8.89
C MET A 215 -10.98 14.54 9.74
N LEU A 216 -9.98 13.66 9.72
CA LEU A 216 -8.70 13.96 10.31
C LEU A 216 -7.91 14.84 9.35
N GLY A 217 -8.34 16.10 9.23
CA GLY A 217 -7.65 17.14 8.47
C GLY A 217 -6.24 17.44 8.98
N GLN A 218 -5.87 16.83 10.11
CA GLN A 218 -4.54 16.82 10.69
C GLN A 218 -4.30 15.47 11.39
N TRP A 219 -4.17 14.36 10.65
CA TRP A 219 -3.38 13.24 11.17
C TRP A 219 -1.91 13.71 11.24
N LYS A 220 -1.59 14.57 12.21
CA LYS A 220 -0.22 14.67 12.71
C LYS A 220 0.06 13.29 13.25
N ALA A 221 0.91 12.53 12.58
CA ALA A 221 1.49 11.28 13.06
C ALA A 221 1.49 11.30 14.60
N GLY A 222 0.54 10.61 15.22
CA GLY A 222 0.57 10.45 16.67
C GLY A 222 1.97 9.91 16.97
N ALA A 223 2.70 10.56 17.88
CA ALA A 223 4.12 10.26 18.09
C ALA A 223 4.33 8.74 18.10
N PRO A 224 5.27 8.20 17.30
CA PRO A 224 5.40 6.77 17.09
C PRO A 224 5.46 6.08 18.44
N LYS A 225 4.42 5.31 18.77
CA LYS A 225 4.41 4.47 19.97
C LYS A 225 5.21 3.20 19.68
N TYR A 226 6.50 3.36 19.43
CA TYR A 226 7.43 2.23 19.50
C TYR A 226 8.58 2.62 20.41
N LYS A 227 8.47 2.15 21.65
CA LYS A 227 9.52 1.49 22.41
C LYS A 227 8.98 1.13 23.80
N ALA A 228 8.35 -0.04 23.92
CA ALA A 228 8.63 -0.83 25.10
C ALA A 228 10.00 -1.46 24.85
N VAL A 229 11.05 -0.70 25.14
CA VAL A 229 12.39 -1.28 25.33
C VAL A 229 12.29 -2.05 26.63
N ASP A 230 12.18 -3.36 26.49
CA ASP A 230 12.31 -4.31 27.57
C ASP A 230 13.80 -4.53 27.86
N ASP A 231 14.49 -3.50 28.35
CA ASP A 231 15.88 -3.61 28.84
C ASP A 231 15.91 -3.16 30.30
N GLY A 232 15.49 -4.05 31.20
CA GLY A 232 15.41 -3.73 32.63
C GLY A 232 15.30 -4.90 33.59
N GLN A 233 15.68 -6.12 33.18
CA GLN A 233 16.08 -7.13 34.17
C GLN A 233 17.44 -6.75 34.78
N GLU A 234 17.45 -5.77 35.69
CA GLU A 234 18.56 -5.62 36.62
C GLU A 234 18.42 -6.68 37.72
N LYS A 235 19.06 -7.82 37.44
CA LYS A 235 19.42 -8.85 38.40
C LYS A 235 20.40 -8.28 39.44
N LYS A 236 20.17 -8.67 40.70
CA LYS A 236 21.11 -8.83 41.83
C LYS A 236 21.24 -7.66 42.82
N GLY A 237 20.68 -7.90 44.00
CA GLY A 237 21.06 -7.26 45.26
C GLY A 237 20.62 -8.10 46.45
N LYS A 238 21.10 -9.35 46.54
CA LYS A 238 21.04 -10.13 47.79
C LYS A 238 22.22 -9.65 48.65
N THR A 239 21.96 -8.70 49.54
CA THR A 239 22.91 -8.32 50.59
C THR A 239 22.43 -8.99 51.88
N GLY A 240 23.24 -9.92 52.38
CA GLY A 240 22.98 -10.61 53.63
C GLY A 240 23.55 -9.86 54.84
N GLN A 241 23.19 -10.41 56.01
CA GLN A 241 23.92 -10.39 57.29
C GLN A 241 24.08 -9.03 57.99
N HIS A 242 23.32 -8.81 59.07
CA HIS A 242 23.70 -9.25 60.42
C HIS A 242 22.49 -9.24 61.36
#